data_AF-A0A2A5X1R9-F1
#
_entry.id   AF-A0A2A5X1R9-F1
#
_cell.length_a   1.000
_cell.length_b   1.000
_cell.length_c   1.000
_cell.angle_alpha   90.00
_cell.angle_beta   90.00
_cell.angle_gamma   90.00
#
_symmetry.space_group_name_H-M   'P 1'
#
loop_
_entity.id
_entity.type
_entity.pdbx_description
1 polymer ?
#
loop_
_entity_poly.entity_id
_entity_poly.type
_entity_poly.pdbx_seq_one_letter_code
_entity_poly.pdbx_strand_id
1 'polypeptide(L)'
;MALSVEAAELVEHFQWLTPDQSEDLSGDQCQAVGEELADILIYTLMVALRLGIDLEYATVNKMKQNRDKYPVEKARGLTAKYTEL
;
A
#
# COMPACT_ATOMS: atom_id res chain seq x y z
N MET A 1 14.32 8.53 -5.54
CA MET A 1 13.06 9.31 -5.46
C MET A 1 12.63 9.30 -4.01
N ALA A 2 12.23 10.42 -3.41
CA ALA A 2 11.86 10.47 -1.99
C ALA A 2 10.81 9.40 -1.61
N LEU A 3 9.83 9.11 -2.49
CA LEU A 3 8.84 8.04 -2.28
C LEU A 3 9.43 6.68 -1.86
N SER A 4 10.57 6.26 -2.43
CA SER A 4 11.18 4.97 -2.07
C SER A 4 11.87 5.00 -0.71
N VAL A 5 12.22 6.19 -0.23
CA VAL A 5 12.80 6.42 1.10
C VAL A 5 11.67 6.37 2.12
N GLU A 6 10.57 7.10 1.94
CA GLU A 6 9.43 7.08 2.88
C GLU A 6 8.81 5.67 2.99
N ALA A 7 8.80 4.91 1.90
CA ALA A 7 8.37 3.51 1.93
C ALA A 7 9.32 2.62 2.77
N ALA A 8 10.61 2.95 2.81
CA ALA A 8 11.56 2.24 3.67
C ALA A 8 11.37 2.67 5.14
N GLU A 9 11.22 3.97 5.42
CA GLU A 9 10.95 4.52 6.75
C GLU A 9 9.67 3.91 7.35
N LEU A 10 8.59 3.80 6.56
CA LEU A 10 7.37 3.08 6.95
C LEU A 10 7.67 1.63 7.39
N VAL A 11 8.49 0.90 6.63
CA VAL A 11 8.79 -0.52 6.91
C VAL A 11 9.69 -0.67 8.14
N GLU A 12 10.52 0.32 8.47
CA GLU A 12 11.37 0.30 9.68
C GLU A 12 10.55 0.20 10.98
N HIS A 13 9.33 0.74 11.01
CA HIS A 13 8.41 0.60 12.15
C HIS A 13 8.02 -0.85 12.44
N PHE A 14 8.08 -1.73 11.43
CA PHE A 14 7.63 -3.12 11.52
C PHE A 14 8.78 -4.13 11.51
N GLN A 15 10.02 -3.70 11.22
CA GLN A 15 11.14 -4.59 10.88
C GLN A 15 11.46 -5.65 11.96
N TRP A 16 11.19 -5.36 13.24
CA TRP A 16 11.48 -6.24 14.38
C TRP A 16 10.21 -6.79 15.07
N LEU A 17 9.02 -6.54 14.51
CA LEU A 17 7.75 -6.96 15.08
C LEU A 17 7.31 -8.32 14.53
N THR A 18 6.70 -9.14 15.39
CA THR A 18 5.91 -10.29 14.92
C THR A 18 4.60 -9.81 14.30
N PRO A 19 3.88 -10.67 13.53
CA PRO A 19 2.56 -10.31 13.02
C PRO A 19 1.59 -9.82 14.10
N ASP A 20 1.49 -10.55 15.22
CA ASP A 20 0.61 -10.15 16.33
C ASP A 20 1.02 -8.78 16.92
N GLN A 21 2.32 -8.49 17.02
CA GLN A 21 2.80 -7.20 17.50
C GLN A 21 2.55 -6.07 16.50
N SER A 22 2.58 -6.36 15.20
CA SER A 22 2.32 -5.37 14.15
C SER A 22 0.86 -4.91 14.09
N GLU A 23 -0.06 -5.69 14.68
CA GLU A 23 -1.48 -5.37 14.77
C GLU A 23 -1.85 -4.64 16.08
N ASP A 24 -0.97 -4.64 17.09
CA ASP A 24 -1.19 -4.06 18.43
C ASP A 24 -0.18 -2.93 18.74
N LEU A 25 -0.12 -1.94 17.84
CA LEU A 25 0.74 -0.77 17.99
C LEU A 25 0.21 0.19 19.07
N SER A 26 1.11 0.79 19.83
CA SER A 26 0.77 1.89 20.75
C SER A 26 0.28 3.14 20.00
N GLY A 27 -0.32 4.08 20.73
CA GLY A 27 -0.78 5.35 20.14
C GLY A 27 0.34 6.13 19.44
N ASP A 28 1.51 6.21 20.06
CA ASP A 28 2.67 6.92 19.50
C ASP A 28 3.23 6.20 18.26
N GLN A 29 3.23 4.86 18.26
CA GLN A 29 3.63 4.07 17.09
C GLN A 29 2.65 4.25 15.93
N CYS A 30 1.34 4.24 16.21
CA CYS A 30 0.32 4.54 15.21
C CYS A 30 0.49 5.94 14.61
N GLN A 31 0.84 6.93 15.44
CA GLN A 31 1.10 8.28 14.95
C GLN A 31 2.30 8.30 13.98
N ALA A 32 3.43 7.72 14.37
CA ALA A 32 4.63 7.70 13.52
C ALA A 32 4.37 6.97 12.19
N VAL A 33 3.72 5.80 12.22
CA VAL A 33 3.28 5.09 11.01
C VAL A 33 2.36 5.96 10.14
N GLY A 34 1.50 6.76 10.77
CA GLY A 34 0.62 7.71 10.07
C GLY A 34 1.38 8.82 9.36
N GLU A 35 2.47 9.33 9.94
CA GLU A 35 3.34 10.34 9.33
C GLU A 35 3.99 9.78 8.04
N GLU A 36 4.57 8.58 8.11
CA GLU A 36 5.17 7.92 6.93
C GLU A 36 4.15 7.61 5.83
N LEU A 37 2.94 7.17 6.20
CA LEU A 37 1.85 6.96 5.24
C LEU A 37 1.43 8.27 4.56
N ALA A 38 1.43 9.39 5.31
CA ALA A 38 1.12 10.69 4.76
C ALA A 38 2.19 11.14 3.75
N ASP A 39 3.47 10.95 4.07
CA ASP A 39 4.57 11.30 3.16
C ASP A 39 4.53 10.47 1.87
N ILE A 40 4.28 9.16 1.96
CA ILE A 40 4.06 8.31 0.77
C ILE A 40 2.91 8.85 -0.09
N LEU A 41 1.79 9.23 0.52
CA LEU A 41 0.64 9.77 -0.20
C LEU A 41 0.98 11.12 -0.87
N ILE A 42 1.65 12.02 -0.16
CA ILE A 42 2.08 13.33 -0.64
C ILE A 42 2.99 13.18 -1.87
N TYR A 43 4.02 12.32 -1.78
CA TYR A 43 4.92 12.08 -2.92
C TYR A 43 4.21 11.41 -4.10
N THR A 44 3.29 10.48 -3.83
CA THR A 44 2.48 9.83 -4.88
C THR A 44 1.63 10.86 -5.63
N LEU A 45 0.95 11.75 -4.91
CA LEU A 45 0.14 12.83 -5.48
C LEU A 45 1.01 13.81 -6.28
N MET A 46 2.17 14.20 -5.75
CA MET A 46 3.08 15.10 -6.45
C MET A 46 3.61 14.49 -7.76
N VAL A 47 3.92 13.20 -7.78
CA VAL A 47 4.34 12.49 -9.00
C VAL A 47 3.21 12.45 -10.01
N ALA A 48 1.99 12.10 -9.59
CA ALA A 48 0.83 12.06 -10.48
C ALA A 48 0.56 13.44 -11.10
N LEU A 49 0.59 14.50 -10.29
CA LEU A 49 0.41 15.88 -10.75
C LEU A 49 1.48 16.28 -11.78
N ARG A 50 2.76 16.01 -11.51
CA ARG A 50 3.87 16.37 -12.41
C ARG A 50 3.81 15.63 -13.75
N LEU A 51 3.27 14.42 -13.76
CA LEU A 51 3.15 13.59 -14.97
C LEU A 51 1.79 13.75 -15.68
N GLY A 52 0.87 14.55 -15.14
CA GLY A 52 -0.49 14.70 -15.69
C GLY A 52 -1.32 13.42 -15.61
N ILE A 53 -1.06 12.58 -14.59
CA ILE A 53 -1.78 11.32 -14.38
C ILE A 53 -3.03 11.61 -13.54
N ASP A 54 -4.19 11.25 -14.08
CA ASP A 54 -5.42 11.16 -13.30
C ASP A 54 -5.33 9.94 -12.36
N LEU A 55 -4.91 10.20 -11.12
CA LEU A 55 -4.68 9.16 -10.13
C LEU A 55 -5.99 8.49 -9.67
N GLU A 56 -7.11 9.22 -9.67
CA GLU A 56 -8.42 8.66 -9.34
C GLU A 56 -8.83 7.63 -10.39
N TYR A 57 -8.80 8.03 -11.67
CA TYR A 57 -9.10 7.13 -12.78
C TYR A 57 -8.16 5.92 -12.80
N ALA A 58 -6.84 6.14 -12.62
CA ALA A 58 -5.85 5.07 -12.57
C ALA A 58 -6.14 4.06 -11.45
N THR A 59 -6.53 4.55 -10.27
CA THR A 59 -6.88 3.72 -9.10
C THR A 59 -8.13 2.89 -9.37
N VAL A 60 -9.20 3.51 -9.87
CA VAL A 60 -10.46 2.82 -10.19
C VAL A 60 -10.25 1.77 -11.29
N ASN A 61 -9.50 2.11 -12.35
CA ASN A 61 -9.19 1.17 -13.42
C ASN A 61 -8.36 -0.02 -12.90
N LYS A 62 -7.39 0.24 -12.02
CA LYS A 62 -6.57 -0.82 -11.41
C LYS A 62 -7.40 -1.77 -10.54
N MET A 63 -8.38 -1.25 -9.78
CA MET A 63 -9.31 -2.07 -9.00
C MET A 63 -10.16 -2.99 -9.89
N LYS A 64 -10.65 -2.49 -11.04
CA LYS A 64 -11.38 -3.33 -12.02
C LYS A 64 -10.50 -4.47 -12.54
N GLN A 65 -9.29 -4.15 -12.99
CA GLN A 65 -8.33 -5.16 -13.45
C GLN A 65 -7.98 -6.19 -12.37
N ASN A 66 -7.86 -5.76 -11.11
CA ASN A 66 -7.59 -6.69 -10.01
C ASN A 66 -8.78 -7.64 -9.77
N ARG A 67 -10.03 -7.15 -9.89
CA ARG A 67 -11.22 -8.01 -9.81
C ARG A 67 -11.24 -9.07 -10.90
N ASP A 68 -10.87 -8.70 -12.13
CA ASP A 68 -10.83 -9.64 -13.25
C ASP A 68 -9.71 -10.67 -13.08
N LYS A 69 -8.56 -10.25 -12.51
CA LYS A 69 -7.42 -11.13 -12.23
C LYS A 69 -7.64 -12.07 -11.04
N TYR A 70 -8.41 -11.65 -10.05
CA TYR A 70 -8.66 -12.40 -8.82
C TYR A 70 -10.18 -12.58 -8.60
N PRO A 71 -10.85 -13.43 -9.38
CA PRO A 71 -12.27 -13.71 -9.17
C PRO A 71 -12.50 -14.29 -7.77
N VAL A 72 -13.53 -13.82 -7.05
CA VAL A 72 -13.83 -14.25 -5.67
C VAL A 72 -13.98 -15.77 -5.58
N GLU A 73 -14.64 -16.38 -6.56
CA GLU A 73 -14.88 -17.83 -6.63
C GLU A 73 -13.58 -18.65 -6.63
N LYS A 74 -12.47 -18.06 -7.09
CA LYS A 74 -11.17 -18.74 -7.28
C LYS A 74 -10.11 -18.27 -6.29
N ALA A 75 -10.18 -17.03 -5.81
CA ALA A 75 -9.08 -16.39 -5.08
C ALA A 75 -9.38 -16.15 -3.59
N ARG A 76 -10.61 -16.36 -3.12
CA ARG A 76 -10.98 -16.02 -1.73
C ARG A 76 -10.18 -16.87 -0.73
N GLY A 77 -9.44 -16.21 0.15
CA GLY A 77 -8.62 -16.85 1.18
C GLY A 77 -7.29 -17.42 0.67
N LEU A 78 -6.93 -17.18 -0.59
CA LEU A 78 -5.68 -17.62 -1.18
C LEU A 78 -4.74 -16.42 -1.38
N THR A 79 -3.45 -16.65 -1.16
CA THR A 79 -2.36 -15.70 -1.47
C THR A 79 -1.69 -16.00 -2.82
N ALA A 80 -2.17 -17.01 -3.55
CA ALA A 80 -1.67 -17.42 -4.84
C ALA A 80 -1.81 -16.30 -5.87
N LYS A 81 -0.80 -16.14 -6.73
CA LYS A 81 -0.84 -15.17 -7.82
C LYS A 81 -1.87 -15.63 -8.86
N TYR A 82 -2.47 -14.70 -9.61
CA TYR A 82 -3.49 -15.05 -10.63
C TYR A 82 -3.05 -16.06 -11.70
N THR A 83 -1.73 -16.25 -11.88
CA THR A 83 -1.15 -17.28 -12.76
C THR A 83 -1.21 -18.69 -12.17
N GLU A 84 -1.55 -18.80 -10.89
CA GLU A 84 -1.56 -20.01 -10.05
C GLU A 84 -2.94 -20.25 -9.41
N LEU A 85 -3.97 -19.49 -9.85
CA LEU A 85 -5.38 -19.60 -9.41
C LEU A 85 -6.20 -20.59 -10.27
#